data_AF-A0A7C4TCW5-F1
#
_entry.id   AF-A0A7C4TCW5-F1
#
_cell.length_a   1.000
_cell.length_b   1.000
_cell.length_c   1.000
_cell.angle_alpha   90.00
_cell.angle_beta   90.00
_cell.angle_gamma   90.00
#
_symmetry.space_group_name_H-M   'P 1'
#
loop_
_entity.id
_entity.type
_entity.pdbx_description
1 polymer ?
#
loop_
_entity_poly.entity_id
_entity_poly.type
_entity_poly.pdbx_seq_one_letter_code
_entity_poly.pdbx_strand_id
1 'polypeptide(L)'
;MRYPEEFCKKVIEQAKNQGIKPTARLFRIAPNTIRNWIKLSKGENPEDSLYHRPRNRIKPEIETYVISLKEKSPTITFRVIQSVLKKERNIMLSLEGIRGILRRFGMTGDCYYPLRNQGTPEIERGIKFAESLISMSRIEEAAKILNSLPALPDFTILEKIPTQMLTTRRQVEQLGAIVDKLPKKELLERAKELRKKCEEEKRLYTAIFAAAIEVNALNFRGFPRKVELILKKYTRFLDNLPPPMKYLFLSECYISFIRKPSLFPQEAFRNFLRNFENFCKNMPPGDHRIMWYYYLSGAFHISGNINKALYWMEKLLCEN
;
A
#
# COMPACT_ATOMS: atom_id res chain seq x y z
N MET A 1 -17.89 8.62 28.03
CA MET A 1 -17.02 8.31 29.18
C MET A 1 -17.88 7.80 30.34
N ARG A 2 -17.41 6.82 31.12
CA ARG A 2 -18.22 6.15 32.17
C ARG A 2 -18.23 6.90 33.53
N TYR A 3 -17.44 7.97 33.68
CA TYR A 3 -17.31 8.74 34.92
C TYR A 3 -17.34 10.25 34.65
N PRO A 4 -17.94 11.07 35.54
CA PRO A 4 -17.92 12.52 35.47
C PRO A 4 -16.50 13.11 35.59
N GLU A 5 -16.25 14.26 34.96
CA GLU A 5 -14.92 14.89 34.93
C GLU A 5 -14.41 15.29 36.33
N GLU A 6 -15.29 15.83 37.18
CA GLU A 6 -14.98 16.18 38.57
C GLU A 6 -14.54 14.96 39.40
N PHE A 7 -15.19 13.82 39.16
CA PHE A 7 -14.82 12.57 39.81
C PHE A 7 -13.41 12.13 39.39
N CYS A 8 -13.10 12.19 38.09
CA CYS A 8 -11.77 11.89 37.57
C CYS A 8 -10.69 12.78 38.22
N LYS A 9 -10.93 14.10 38.34
CA LYS A 9 -10.01 15.05 39.01
C LYS A 9 -9.74 14.66 40.45
N LYS A 10 -10.78 14.34 41.22
CA LYS A 10 -10.68 13.88 42.61
C LYS A 10 -9.84 12.60 42.75
N VAL A 11 -10.04 11.62 41.86
CA VAL A 11 -9.26 10.37 41.88
C VAL A 11 -7.79 10.63 41.55
N ILE A 12 -7.49 11.52 40.61
CA ILE A 12 -6.11 11.87 40.22
C ILE A 12 -5.37 12.55 41.37
N GLU A 13 -6.01 13.50 42.05
CA GLU A 13 -5.44 14.21 43.20
C GLU A 13 -5.12 13.23 44.34
N GLN A 14 -6.06 12.33 44.66
CA GLN A 14 -5.82 11.30 45.68
C GLN A 14 -4.67 10.37 45.29
N ALA A 15 -4.56 10.00 44.01
CA ALA A 15 -3.47 9.15 43.52
C ALA A 15 -2.10 9.83 43.58
N LYS A 16 -2.03 11.16 43.47
CA LYS A 16 -0.78 11.93 43.68
C LYS A 16 -0.36 11.90 45.15
N ASN A 17 -1.32 11.96 46.08
CA ASN A 17 -1.05 12.01 47.51
C ASN A 17 -0.73 10.63 48.11
N GLN A 18 -1.46 9.59 47.72
CA GLN A 18 -1.40 8.27 48.36
C GLN A 18 -0.84 7.16 47.45
N GLY A 19 -0.61 7.45 46.18
CA GLY A 19 -0.16 6.48 45.18
C GLY A 19 -1.29 5.67 44.54
N ILE A 20 -1.02 5.13 43.35
CA ILE A 20 -2.03 4.51 42.48
C ILE A 20 -2.70 3.27 43.10
N LYS A 21 -1.93 2.41 43.80
CA LYS A 21 -2.46 1.15 44.36
C LYS A 21 -3.43 1.40 45.52
N PRO A 22 -3.12 2.27 46.51
CA PRO A 22 -4.09 2.67 47.54
C PRO A 22 -5.34 3.33 46.97
N THR A 23 -5.20 4.25 46.02
CA THR A 23 -6.34 4.93 45.38
C THR A 23 -7.22 3.96 44.58
N ALA A 24 -6.63 2.98 43.91
CA ALA A 24 -7.37 1.93 43.21
C ALA A 24 -8.29 1.13 44.15
N ARG A 25 -7.79 0.79 45.35
CA ARG A 25 -8.59 0.11 46.38
C ARG A 25 -9.70 1.01 46.92
N LEU A 26 -9.39 2.27 47.20
CA LEU A 26 -10.32 3.25 47.78
C LEU A 26 -11.51 3.52 46.86
N PHE A 27 -11.26 3.76 45.58
CA PHE A 27 -12.31 4.09 44.60
C PHE A 27 -12.86 2.87 43.85
N ARG A 28 -12.34 1.66 44.12
CA ARG A 28 -12.67 0.42 43.39
C ARG A 28 -12.48 0.55 41.87
N ILE A 29 -11.39 1.20 41.47
CA ILE A 29 -11.04 1.43 40.06
C ILE A 29 -9.76 0.65 39.74
N ALA A 30 -9.71 0.01 38.56
CA ALA A 30 -8.51 -0.69 38.12
C ALA A 30 -7.29 0.25 38.09
N PRO A 31 -6.11 -0.16 38.61
CA PRO A 31 -4.90 0.66 38.63
C PRO A 31 -4.49 1.23 37.27
N ASN A 32 -4.74 0.49 36.19
CA ASN A 32 -4.48 0.95 34.82
C ASN A 32 -5.36 2.15 34.42
N THR A 33 -6.62 2.18 34.83
CA THR A 33 -7.53 3.29 34.54
C THR A 33 -7.05 4.58 35.20
N ILE A 34 -6.61 4.49 36.47
CA ILE A 34 -6.06 5.63 37.21
C ILE A 34 -4.76 6.13 36.55
N ARG A 35 -3.86 5.23 36.11
CA ARG A 35 -2.66 5.63 35.33
C ARG A 35 -3.03 6.39 34.06
N ASN A 36 -4.03 5.92 33.33
CA ASN A 36 -4.47 6.56 32.09
C ASN A 36 -5.05 7.96 32.36
N TRP A 37 -5.80 8.14 33.45
CA TRP A 37 -6.31 9.45 33.88
C TRP A 37 -5.21 10.42 34.32
N ILE A 38 -4.20 9.94 35.04
CA ILE A 38 -3.04 10.76 35.43
C ILE A 38 -2.29 11.24 34.18
N LYS A 39 -2.08 10.37 33.19
CA LYS A 39 -1.48 10.74 31.90
C LYS A 39 -2.31 11.84 31.21
N LEU A 40 -3.62 11.60 31.02
CA LEU A 40 -4.56 12.59 30.45
C LEU A 40 -4.41 13.97 31.10
N SER A 41 -4.38 14.02 32.44
CA SER A 41 -4.32 15.28 33.18
C SER A 41 -3.02 16.06 33.05
N LYS A 42 -1.93 15.41 32.64
CA LYS A 42 -0.64 16.07 32.38
C LYS A 42 -0.53 16.63 30.96
N GLY A 43 -1.60 16.56 30.17
CA GLY A 43 -1.53 16.80 28.73
C GLY A 43 -0.82 15.69 27.96
N GLU A 44 -0.39 14.62 28.64
CA GLU A 44 0.02 13.37 27.99
C GLU A 44 -1.26 12.65 27.58
N ASN A 45 -1.74 12.89 26.35
CA ASN A 45 -2.86 12.14 25.84
C ASN A 45 -2.52 10.64 25.96
N PRO A 46 -3.27 9.81 26.70
CA PRO A 46 -3.12 8.36 26.65
C PRO A 46 -3.45 7.87 25.24
N GLU A 47 -4.15 8.70 24.46
CA GLU A 47 -4.34 8.60 23.02
C GLU A 47 -3.03 8.79 22.22
N ASP A 48 -2.09 9.63 22.66
CA ASP A 48 -0.72 9.67 22.10
C ASP A 48 0.04 8.37 22.40
N SER A 49 -0.48 7.53 23.32
CA SER A 49 0.05 6.21 23.66
C SER A 49 -0.74 5.02 23.07
N LEU A 50 -1.84 5.24 22.33
CA LEU A 50 -2.67 4.16 21.76
C LEU A 50 -2.03 3.48 20.55
N TYR A 51 -1.17 4.18 19.82
CA TYR A 51 -0.29 3.58 18.83
C TYR A 51 1.09 3.31 19.43
N HIS A 52 1.24 2.15 20.07
CA HIS A 52 2.57 1.63 20.41
C HIS A 52 3.04 0.66 19.34
N ARG A 53 4.09 1.09 18.64
CA ARG A 53 4.93 0.23 17.82
C ARG A 53 5.33 -1.00 18.65
N PRO A 54 5.23 -2.24 18.12
CA PRO A 54 5.63 -3.42 18.86
C PRO A 54 7.07 -3.28 19.39
N ARG A 55 7.31 -3.61 20.67
CA ARG A 55 8.63 -3.45 21.31
C ARG A 55 9.75 -4.21 20.59
N ASN A 56 9.41 -5.32 19.95
CA ASN A 56 10.36 -6.17 19.21
C ASN A 56 10.57 -5.71 17.75
N ARG A 57 10.02 -4.56 17.35
CA ARG A 57 10.15 -4.06 15.98
C ARG A 57 11.53 -3.40 15.82
N ILE A 58 12.14 -3.68 14.67
CA ILE A 58 13.38 -3.04 14.20
C ILE A 58 13.25 -1.52 14.31
N LYS A 59 14.35 -0.79 14.56
CA LYS A 59 14.33 0.67 14.71
C LYS A 59 13.70 1.38 13.49
N PRO A 60 12.91 2.46 13.68
CA PRO A 60 12.23 3.18 12.59
C PRO A 60 13.16 3.66 11.47
N GLU A 61 14.35 4.13 11.82
CA GLU A 61 15.36 4.63 10.87
C GLU A 61 15.82 3.53 9.90
N ILE A 62 16.02 2.32 10.41
CA ILE A 62 16.44 1.16 9.61
C ILE A 62 15.33 0.76 8.64
N GLU A 63 14.09 0.73 9.11
CA GLU A 63 12.95 0.44 8.23
C GLU A 63 12.81 1.49 7.13
N THR A 64 12.86 2.76 7.49
CA THR A 64 12.77 3.89 6.56
C THR A 64 13.87 3.79 5.50
N TYR A 65 15.08 3.41 5.91
CA TYR A 65 16.19 3.22 4.99
C TYR A 65 15.95 2.04 4.03
N VAL A 66 15.55 0.87 4.53
CA VAL A 66 15.21 -0.31 3.71
C VAL A 66 14.11 0.01 2.70
N ILE A 67 13.06 0.71 3.13
CA ILE A 67 11.97 1.16 2.27
C ILE A 67 12.50 2.11 1.19
N SER A 68 13.36 3.07 1.56
CA SER A 68 13.94 4.02 0.61
C SER A 68 14.77 3.33 -0.49
N LEU A 69 15.47 2.23 -0.15
CA LEU A 69 16.22 1.44 -1.14
C LEU A 69 15.27 0.76 -2.13
N LYS A 70 14.16 0.17 -1.64
CA LYS A 70 13.15 -0.46 -2.49
C LYS A 70 12.38 0.55 -3.34
N GLU A 71 12.10 1.73 -2.79
CA GLU A 71 11.50 2.85 -3.50
C GLU A 71 12.38 3.34 -4.64
N LYS A 72 13.68 3.54 -4.40
CA LYS A 72 14.64 3.98 -5.42
C LYS A 72 14.88 2.93 -6.50
N SER A 73 14.87 1.66 -6.13
CA SER A 73 15.13 0.54 -7.03
C SER A 73 14.11 -0.57 -6.79
N PRO A 74 12.96 -0.55 -7.52
CA PRO A 74 11.88 -1.53 -7.32
C PRO A 74 12.34 -2.97 -7.53
N THR A 75 13.39 -3.19 -8.32
CA THR A 75 13.94 -4.50 -8.65
C THR A 75 15.03 -4.98 -7.69
N ILE A 76 15.41 -4.17 -6.70
CA ILE A 76 16.46 -4.54 -5.74
C ILE A 76 16.11 -5.83 -5.00
N THR A 77 17.08 -6.74 -4.92
CA THR A 77 16.95 -8.03 -4.23
C THR A 77 17.28 -7.90 -2.75
N PHE A 78 16.80 -8.84 -1.93
CA PHE A 78 17.07 -8.82 -0.49
C PHE A 78 18.56 -8.93 -0.16
N ARG A 79 19.33 -9.71 -0.96
CA ARG A 79 20.78 -9.83 -0.81
C ARG A 79 21.50 -8.51 -1.07
N VAL A 80 21.06 -7.76 -2.08
CA VAL A 80 21.63 -6.43 -2.37
C VAL A 80 21.29 -5.46 -1.24
N ILE A 81 20.03 -5.40 -0.77
CA ILE A 81 19.65 -4.58 0.39
C ILE A 81 20.53 -4.91 1.61
N GLN A 82 20.69 -6.20 1.91
CA GLN A 82 21.52 -6.66 3.03
C GLN A 82 22.98 -6.18 2.90
N SER A 83 23.54 -6.29 1.69
CA SER A 83 24.92 -5.85 1.43
C SER A 83 25.09 -4.33 1.61
N VAL A 84 24.10 -3.54 1.19
CA VAL A 84 24.09 -2.08 1.33
C VAL A 84 23.98 -1.68 2.80
N LEU A 85 23.08 -2.32 3.57
CA LEU A 85 22.94 -2.09 5.01
C LEU A 85 24.25 -2.37 5.77
N LYS A 86 24.93 -3.47 5.43
CA LYS A 86 26.21 -3.84 6.04
C LYS A 86 27.31 -2.83 5.69
N LYS A 87 27.45 -2.49 4.40
CA LYS A 87 28.54 -1.62 3.91
C LYS A 87 28.38 -0.16 4.33
N GLU A 88 27.18 0.40 4.20
CA GLU A 88 26.98 1.86 4.36
C GLU A 88 26.56 2.27 5.77
N ARG A 89 25.98 1.35 6.55
CA ARG A 89 25.42 1.66 7.87
C ARG A 89 25.93 0.76 8.99
N ASN A 90 26.78 -0.23 8.68
CA ASN A 90 27.25 -1.26 9.62
C ASN A 90 26.08 -1.99 10.32
N ILE A 91 24.98 -2.24 9.59
CA ILE A 91 23.78 -2.90 10.12
C ILE A 91 23.71 -4.33 9.60
N MET A 92 23.72 -5.28 10.52
CA MET A 92 23.53 -6.71 10.23
C MET A 92 22.05 -7.07 10.36
N LEU A 93 21.35 -7.18 9.24
CA LEU A 93 19.96 -7.65 9.19
C LEU A 93 19.89 -8.97 8.42
N SER A 94 19.12 -9.94 8.91
CA SER A 94 18.87 -11.19 8.17
C SER A 94 17.99 -10.91 6.94
N LEU A 95 18.05 -11.80 5.93
CA LEU A 95 17.17 -11.71 4.76
C LEU A 95 15.69 -11.74 5.15
N GLU A 96 15.34 -12.55 6.16
CA GLU A 96 13.98 -12.61 6.69
C GLU A 96 13.58 -11.31 7.41
N GLY A 97 14.51 -10.67 8.11
CA GLY A 97 14.29 -9.35 8.70
C GLY A 97 13.95 -8.30 7.63
N ILE A 98 14.69 -8.29 6.52
CA ILE A 98 14.43 -7.41 5.36
C ILE A 98 13.06 -7.72 4.76
N ARG A 99 12.78 -9.00 4.48
CA ARG A 99 11.50 -9.45 3.94
C ARG A 99 10.34 -9.02 4.84
N GLY A 100 10.48 -9.19 6.16
CA GLY A 100 9.49 -8.78 7.14
C GLY A 100 9.20 -7.27 7.14
N ILE A 101 10.23 -6.42 7.01
CA ILE A 101 10.05 -4.97 6.83
C ILE A 101 9.24 -4.71 5.57
N LEU A 102 9.71 -5.17 4.41
CA LEU A 102 9.06 -4.87 3.13
C LEU A 102 7.63 -5.41 3.09
N ARG A 103 7.37 -6.57 3.71
CA ARG A 103 6.03 -7.17 3.76
C ARG A 103 5.08 -6.29 4.54
N ARG A 104 5.49 -5.72 5.69
CA ARG A 104 4.66 -4.79 6.48
C ARG A 104 4.20 -3.60 5.65
N PHE A 105 5.05 -3.11 4.76
CA PHE A 105 4.76 -1.96 3.89
C PHE A 105 4.09 -2.35 2.55
N GLY A 106 3.69 -3.62 2.36
CA GLY A 106 3.05 -4.08 1.13
C GLY A 106 3.98 -4.11 -0.09
N MET A 107 5.31 -4.14 0.13
CA MET A 107 6.33 -4.11 -0.92
C MET A 107 6.84 -5.50 -1.31
N THR A 108 6.33 -6.56 -0.67
CA THR A 108 6.57 -7.98 -0.99
C THR A 108 5.46 -8.85 -0.39
N GLY A 109 5.37 -10.11 -0.84
CA GLY A 109 4.37 -11.09 -0.40
C GLY A 109 3.22 -11.25 -1.38
N ASP A 110 2.19 -11.95 -0.92
CA ASP A 110 1.10 -12.48 -1.76
C ASP A 110 -0.18 -11.65 -1.66
N CYS A 111 -0.14 -10.48 -0.98
CA CYS A 111 -1.32 -9.62 -0.85
C CYS A 111 -1.62 -8.97 -2.21
N TYR A 112 -2.60 -9.53 -2.94
CA TYR A 112 -2.95 -9.24 -4.34
C TYR A 112 -3.22 -7.78 -4.70
N TYR A 113 -3.37 -6.89 -3.72
CA TYR A 113 -3.46 -5.46 -3.93
C TYR A 113 -2.18 -4.77 -3.48
N PRO A 114 -1.49 -4.05 -4.38
CA PRO A 114 -0.28 -3.34 -4.00
C PRO A 114 -0.55 -2.27 -2.94
N LEU A 115 0.41 -2.10 -2.04
CA LEU A 115 0.33 -1.23 -0.86
C LEU A 115 -0.75 -1.62 0.17
N ARG A 116 -1.55 -2.65 -0.10
CA ARG A 116 -2.40 -3.30 0.89
C ARG A 116 -1.63 -4.41 1.58
N ASN A 117 -1.99 -4.62 2.84
CA ASN A 117 -1.49 -5.75 3.62
C ASN A 117 -2.66 -6.26 4.46
N GLN A 118 -2.63 -7.55 4.82
CA GLN A 118 -3.55 -8.07 5.81
C GLN A 118 -3.42 -7.21 7.07
N GLY A 119 -4.56 -6.77 7.61
CA GLY A 119 -4.61 -5.95 8.82
C GLY A 119 -3.82 -6.64 9.91
N THR A 120 -2.75 -5.99 10.38
CA THR A 120 -2.11 -6.42 11.62
C THR A 120 -2.84 -5.74 12.78
N PRO A 121 -2.80 -6.30 14.01
CA PRO A 121 -3.40 -5.63 15.16
C PRO A 121 -2.87 -4.21 15.38
N GLU A 122 -1.63 -3.92 14.96
CA GLU A 122 -1.06 -2.56 14.96
C GLU A 122 -1.77 -1.64 13.97
N ILE A 123 -1.94 -2.09 12.73
CA ILE A 123 -2.62 -1.33 11.66
C ILE A 123 -4.09 -1.11 12.02
N GLU A 124 -4.79 -2.14 12.47
CA GLU A 124 -6.21 -2.05 12.84
C GLU A 124 -6.45 -1.08 13.99
N ARG A 125 -5.61 -1.10 15.03
CA ARG A 125 -5.70 -0.13 16.13
C ARG A 125 -5.45 1.29 15.65
N GLY A 126 -4.43 1.49 14.79
CA GLY A 126 -4.13 2.79 14.22
C GLY A 126 -5.28 3.34 13.37
N ILE A 127 -5.92 2.49 12.56
CA ILE A 127 -7.09 2.87 11.76
C ILE A 127 -8.26 3.25 12.66
N LYS A 128 -8.64 2.38 13.61
CA LYS A 128 -9.74 2.67 14.56
C LYS A 128 -9.52 3.97 15.33
N PHE A 129 -8.27 4.24 15.70
CA PHE A 129 -7.91 5.47 16.40
C PHE A 129 -7.98 6.70 15.47
N ALA A 130 -7.51 6.60 14.23
CA ALA A 130 -7.70 7.65 13.24
C ALA A 130 -9.19 7.93 12.98
N GLU A 131 -10.04 6.90 12.94
CA GLU A 131 -11.50 7.06 12.79
C GLU A 131 -12.11 7.83 13.97
N SER A 132 -11.70 7.54 15.21
CA SER A 132 -12.16 8.31 16.36
C SER A 132 -11.70 9.76 16.34
N LEU A 133 -10.48 10.04 15.86
CA LEU A 133 -10.00 11.40 15.70
C LEU A 133 -10.80 12.15 14.62
N ILE A 134 -11.13 11.48 13.51
CA ILE A 134 -11.97 12.06 12.44
C ILE A 134 -13.37 12.39 12.97
N SER A 135 -14.00 11.52 13.76
CA SER A 135 -15.33 11.79 14.33
C SER A 135 -15.34 12.95 15.32
N MET A 136 -14.19 13.24 15.95
CA MET A 136 -13.96 14.42 16.79
C MET A 136 -13.48 15.65 16.00
N SER A 137 -13.51 15.61 14.66
CA SER A 137 -12.99 16.67 13.78
C SER A 137 -11.49 17.00 13.95
N ARG A 138 -10.70 16.09 14.54
CA ARG A 138 -9.24 16.21 14.71
C ARG A 138 -8.49 15.66 13.50
N ILE A 139 -8.73 16.25 12.33
CA ILE A 139 -8.29 15.72 11.02
C ILE A 139 -6.76 15.68 10.86
N GLU A 140 -6.05 16.70 11.34
CA GLU A 140 -4.59 16.76 11.22
C GLU A 140 -3.90 15.63 11.99
N GLU A 141 -4.41 15.31 13.18
CA GLU A 141 -3.89 14.23 14.01
C GLU A 141 -4.19 12.86 13.39
N ALA A 142 -5.41 12.69 12.86
CA ALA A 142 -5.74 11.49 12.10
C ALA A 142 -4.80 11.29 10.90
N ALA A 143 -4.49 12.37 10.16
CA ALA A 143 -3.55 12.33 9.05
C ALA A 143 -2.15 11.91 9.52
N LYS A 144 -1.65 12.44 10.65
CA LYS A 144 -0.36 12.05 11.24
C LYS A 144 -0.32 10.54 11.56
N ILE A 145 -1.38 10.01 12.17
CA ILE A 145 -1.48 8.56 12.45
C ILE A 145 -1.45 7.75 11.16
N LEU A 146 -2.32 8.07 10.19
CA LEU A 146 -2.42 7.31 8.94
C LEU A 146 -1.13 7.37 8.11
N ASN A 147 -0.44 8.52 8.09
CA ASN A 147 0.86 8.67 7.44
C ASN A 147 1.96 7.83 8.11
N SER A 148 1.84 7.53 9.41
CA SER A 148 2.83 6.73 10.15
C SER A 148 2.64 5.22 10.00
N LEU A 149 1.45 4.76 9.60
CA LEU A 149 1.16 3.34 9.43
C LEU A 149 1.95 2.75 8.25
N PRO A 150 2.42 1.50 8.33
CA PRO A 150 3.24 0.92 7.27
C PRO A 150 2.45 0.61 5.98
N ALA A 151 1.20 0.19 6.12
CA ALA A 151 0.27 -0.10 5.03
C ALA A 151 -1.16 0.08 5.54
N LEU A 152 -2.12 0.16 4.61
CA LEU A 152 -3.55 0.18 4.93
C LEU A 152 -4.22 -1.01 4.21
N PRO A 153 -5.09 -1.78 4.89
CA PRO A 153 -5.81 -2.89 4.27
C PRO A 153 -6.88 -2.38 3.30
N ASP A 154 -7.37 -1.16 3.50
CA ASP A 154 -8.29 -0.46 2.64
C ASP A 154 -8.00 1.05 2.65
N PHE A 155 -8.26 1.72 1.54
CA PHE A 155 -7.91 3.12 1.33
C PHE A 155 -9.08 4.09 1.56
N THR A 156 -10.30 3.59 1.78
CA THR A 156 -11.50 4.44 1.93
C THR A 156 -11.39 5.46 3.06
N ILE A 157 -10.68 5.13 4.15
CA ILE A 157 -10.43 6.09 5.24
C ILE A 157 -9.69 7.34 4.77
N LEU A 158 -8.82 7.22 3.75
CA LEU A 158 -8.07 8.34 3.21
C LEU A 158 -8.96 9.35 2.49
N GLU A 159 -10.15 8.96 2.03
CA GLU A 159 -11.10 9.88 1.40
C GLU A 159 -11.55 11.00 2.34
N LYS A 160 -11.50 10.76 3.66
CA LYS A 160 -11.90 11.72 4.70
C LYS A 160 -10.78 12.70 5.06
N ILE A 161 -9.57 12.51 4.53
CA ILE A 161 -8.40 13.33 4.85
C ILE A 161 -8.04 14.23 3.66
N PRO A 162 -7.87 15.54 3.85
CA PRO A 162 -7.42 16.43 2.77
C PRO A 162 -6.06 15.99 2.19
N THR A 163 -5.95 15.95 0.86
CA THR A 163 -4.79 15.42 0.13
C THR A 163 -3.46 16.09 0.55
N GLN A 164 -3.48 17.39 0.84
CA GLN A 164 -2.29 18.14 1.26
C GLN A 164 -1.73 17.71 2.63
N MET A 165 -2.52 17.04 3.47
CA MET A 165 -2.09 16.50 4.76
C MET A 165 -1.49 15.10 4.66
N LEU A 166 -1.57 14.47 3.48
CA LEU A 166 -1.10 13.12 3.23
C LEU A 166 0.32 13.13 2.66
N THR A 167 1.12 12.14 3.08
CA THR A 167 2.42 11.86 2.43
C THR A 167 2.22 11.44 0.97
N THR A 168 3.21 11.65 0.12
CA THR A 168 3.15 11.29 -1.32
C THR A 168 2.64 9.87 -1.56
N ARG A 169 3.10 8.89 -0.76
CA ARG A 169 2.57 7.52 -0.82
C ARG A 169 1.07 7.44 -0.52
N ARG A 170 0.62 8.08 0.57
CA ARG A 170 -0.81 8.11 0.94
C ARG A 170 -1.66 8.87 -0.07
N GLN A 171 -1.10 9.87 -0.75
CA GLN A 171 -1.79 10.56 -1.85
C GLN A 171 -2.08 9.60 -3.02
N VAL A 172 -1.14 8.72 -3.37
CA VAL A 172 -1.38 7.70 -4.41
C VAL A 172 -2.41 6.66 -3.96
N GLU A 173 -2.32 6.18 -2.71
CA GLU A 173 -3.32 5.27 -2.15
C GLU A 173 -4.72 5.91 -2.10
N GLN A 174 -4.81 7.17 -1.71
CA GLN A 174 -6.05 7.95 -1.73
C GLN A 174 -6.62 8.05 -3.15
N LEU A 175 -5.78 8.32 -4.16
CA LEU A 175 -6.23 8.35 -5.55
C LEU A 175 -6.82 7.00 -5.97
N GLY A 176 -6.23 5.90 -5.52
CA GLY A 176 -6.77 4.55 -5.71
C GLY A 176 -8.15 4.35 -5.05
N ALA A 177 -8.42 4.98 -3.90
CA ALA A 177 -9.73 4.90 -3.24
C ALA A 177 -10.84 5.62 -4.03
N ILE A 178 -10.50 6.72 -4.70
CA ILE A 178 -11.47 7.59 -5.38
C ILE A 178 -11.45 7.44 -6.92
N VAL A 179 -10.74 6.45 -7.45
CA VAL A 179 -10.54 6.25 -8.91
C VAL A 179 -11.86 6.17 -9.68
N ASP A 180 -12.89 5.55 -9.10
CA ASP A 180 -14.20 5.39 -9.71
C ASP A 180 -15.14 6.59 -9.48
N LYS A 181 -14.77 7.49 -8.56
CA LYS A 181 -15.54 8.69 -8.20
C LYS A 181 -15.11 9.93 -9.00
N LEU A 182 -13.90 9.94 -9.52
CA LEU A 182 -13.36 11.09 -10.25
C LEU A 182 -13.75 11.11 -11.74
N PRO A 183 -14.03 12.30 -12.31
CA PRO A 183 -14.07 12.49 -13.75
C PRO A 183 -12.77 12.01 -14.40
N LYS A 184 -12.86 11.29 -15.52
CA LYS A 184 -11.69 10.63 -16.14
C LYS A 184 -10.58 11.60 -16.57
N LYS A 185 -10.91 12.86 -16.87
CA LYS A 185 -9.91 13.91 -17.15
C LYS A 185 -9.13 14.29 -15.88
N GLU A 186 -9.84 14.53 -14.78
CA GLU A 186 -9.24 14.87 -13.49
C GLU A 186 -8.39 13.73 -12.94
N LEU A 187 -8.90 12.49 -13.04
CA LEU A 187 -8.14 11.29 -12.68
C LEU A 187 -6.81 11.21 -13.43
N LEU A 188 -6.83 11.44 -14.74
CA LEU A 188 -5.62 11.43 -15.58
C LEU A 188 -4.61 12.50 -15.13
N GLU A 189 -5.07 13.72 -14.89
CA GLU A 189 -4.22 14.83 -14.46
C GLU A 189 -3.57 14.55 -13.10
N ARG A 190 -4.36 14.13 -12.11
CA ARG A 190 -3.86 13.80 -10.76
C ARG A 190 -2.92 12.60 -10.76
N ALA A 191 -3.24 11.53 -11.50
CA ALA A 191 -2.37 10.35 -11.57
C ALA A 191 -1.00 10.71 -12.18
N LYS A 192 -1.00 11.51 -13.25
CA LYS A 192 0.21 11.99 -13.91
C LYS A 192 1.06 12.88 -12.99
N GLU A 193 0.43 13.81 -12.28
CA GLU A 193 1.10 14.69 -11.32
C GLU A 193 1.76 13.89 -10.20
N LEU A 194 1.00 12.99 -9.57
CA LEU A 194 1.52 12.14 -8.50
C LEU A 194 2.64 11.22 -8.98
N ARG A 195 2.54 10.65 -10.18
CA ARG A 195 3.62 9.86 -10.76
C ARG A 195 4.89 10.69 -10.89
N LYS A 196 4.81 11.88 -11.48
CA LYS A 196 5.97 12.77 -11.64
C LYS A 196 6.59 13.14 -10.30
N LYS A 197 5.76 13.54 -9.33
CA LYS A 197 6.19 13.83 -7.95
C LYS A 197 6.92 12.64 -7.31
N CYS A 198 6.39 11.42 -7.47
CA CYS A 198 7.06 10.22 -6.99
C CYS A 198 8.43 10.00 -7.68
N GLU A 199 8.53 10.23 -8.99
CA GLU A 199 9.80 10.10 -9.72
C GLU A 199 10.85 11.12 -9.24
N GLU A 200 10.44 12.37 -9.04
CA GLU A 200 11.28 13.47 -8.52
C GLU A 200 11.79 13.16 -7.10
N GLU A 201 10.92 12.63 -6.25
CA GLU A 201 11.26 12.15 -4.89
C GLU A 201 12.04 10.82 -4.88
N LYS A 202 12.37 10.25 -6.05
CA LYS A 202 13.01 8.93 -6.20
C LYS A 202 12.23 7.78 -5.54
N ARG A 203 10.90 7.87 -5.55
CA ARG A 203 9.93 6.86 -5.10
C ARG A 203 9.38 6.06 -6.27
N LEU A 204 10.26 5.36 -6.99
CA LEU A 204 9.89 4.64 -8.20
C LEU A 204 8.91 3.48 -7.94
N TYR A 205 8.98 2.83 -6.78
CA TYR A 205 8.03 1.77 -6.44
C TYR A 205 6.61 2.33 -6.33
N THR A 206 6.44 3.42 -5.57
CA THR A 206 5.16 4.13 -5.48
C THR A 206 4.75 4.72 -6.85
N ALA A 207 5.69 5.22 -7.65
CA ALA A 207 5.42 5.78 -8.97
C ALA A 207 4.80 4.74 -9.93
N ILE A 208 5.14 3.46 -9.82
CA ILE A 208 4.53 2.39 -10.63
C ILE A 208 3.03 2.27 -10.35
N PHE A 209 2.60 2.45 -9.10
CA PHE A 209 1.18 2.39 -8.73
C PHE A 209 0.42 3.60 -9.31
N ALA A 210 0.99 4.80 -9.19
CA ALA A 210 0.44 6.00 -9.84
C ALA A 210 0.39 5.84 -11.38
N ALA A 211 1.41 5.22 -11.97
CA ALA A 211 1.47 4.92 -13.40
C ALA A 211 0.36 3.95 -13.84
N ALA A 212 0.03 2.94 -13.03
CA ALA A 212 -1.08 2.03 -13.33
C ALA A 212 -2.42 2.78 -13.38
N ILE A 213 -2.66 3.68 -12.42
CA ILE A 213 -3.86 4.55 -12.41
C ILE A 213 -3.86 5.49 -13.63
N GLU A 214 -2.71 6.06 -14.00
CA GLU A 214 -2.59 6.91 -15.20
C GLU A 214 -2.90 6.12 -16.48
N VAL A 215 -2.38 4.89 -16.61
CA VAL A 215 -2.67 3.99 -17.73
C VAL A 215 -4.16 3.68 -17.82
N ASN A 216 -4.80 3.35 -16.70
CA ASN A 216 -6.25 3.14 -16.64
C ASN A 216 -7.01 4.38 -17.18
N ALA A 217 -6.67 5.57 -16.70
CA ALA A 217 -7.31 6.82 -17.13
C ALA A 217 -7.08 7.11 -18.63
N LEU A 218 -5.85 6.91 -19.13
CA LEU A 218 -5.52 7.04 -20.56
C LEU A 218 -6.30 6.04 -21.43
N ASN A 219 -6.53 4.83 -20.93
CA ASN A 219 -7.31 3.80 -21.63
C ASN A 219 -8.76 4.24 -21.82
N PHE A 220 -9.41 4.70 -20.75
CA PHE A 220 -10.78 5.23 -20.84
C PHE A 220 -10.88 6.40 -21.80
N ARG A 221 -9.81 7.20 -21.91
CA ARG A 221 -9.72 8.32 -22.84
C ARG A 221 -9.33 7.95 -24.27
N GLY A 222 -8.90 6.71 -24.52
CA GLY A 222 -8.45 6.25 -25.83
C GLY A 222 -7.13 6.85 -26.31
N PHE A 223 -6.12 6.96 -25.42
CA PHE A 223 -4.79 7.49 -25.73
C PHE A 223 -3.67 6.41 -25.71
N PRO A 224 -3.69 5.43 -26.63
CA PRO A 224 -2.83 4.25 -26.60
C PRO A 224 -1.34 4.56 -26.77
N ARG A 225 -0.97 5.57 -27.58
CA ARG A 225 0.42 6.01 -27.71
C ARG A 225 1.01 6.52 -26.40
N LYS A 226 0.21 7.19 -25.56
CA LYS A 226 0.66 7.66 -24.24
C LYS A 226 0.83 6.49 -23.27
N VAL A 227 -0.07 5.50 -23.35
CA VAL A 227 0.05 4.25 -22.58
C VAL A 227 1.35 3.53 -22.92
N GLU A 228 1.67 3.40 -24.21
CA GLU A 228 2.92 2.78 -24.67
C GLU A 228 4.17 3.44 -24.07
N LEU A 229 4.21 4.78 -24.00
CA LEU A 229 5.35 5.50 -23.42
C LEU A 229 5.52 5.18 -21.93
N ILE A 230 4.43 5.12 -21.18
CA ILE A 230 4.46 4.72 -19.76
C ILE A 230 4.92 3.26 -19.66
N LEU A 231 4.40 2.38 -20.52
CA LEU A 231 4.78 0.97 -20.55
C LEU A 231 6.27 0.79 -20.77
N LYS A 232 6.83 1.38 -21.82
CA LYS A 232 8.28 1.32 -22.12
C LYS A 232 9.14 1.74 -20.94
N LYS A 233 8.68 2.72 -20.15
CA LYS A 233 9.41 3.22 -18.97
C LYS A 233 9.40 2.24 -17.80
N TYR A 234 8.27 1.59 -17.54
CA TYR A 234 8.05 0.82 -16.32
C TYR A 234 8.12 -0.71 -16.47
N THR A 235 7.99 -1.23 -17.69
CA THR A 235 8.05 -2.69 -17.94
C THR A 235 9.38 -3.30 -17.51
N ARG A 236 10.48 -2.56 -17.61
CA ARG A 236 11.82 -2.97 -17.13
C ARG A 236 11.88 -3.31 -15.64
N PHE A 237 10.88 -2.89 -14.85
CA PHE A 237 10.82 -3.22 -13.43
C PHE A 237 10.00 -4.47 -13.13
N LEU A 238 9.16 -4.94 -14.08
CA LEU A 238 8.13 -5.96 -13.84
C LEU A 238 8.68 -7.29 -13.32
N ASP A 239 9.85 -7.72 -13.78
CA ASP A 239 10.36 -9.07 -13.47
C ASP A 239 10.62 -9.29 -11.97
N ASN A 240 10.93 -8.22 -11.24
CA ASN A 240 11.22 -8.28 -9.80
C ASN A 240 10.19 -7.53 -8.95
N LEU A 241 9.05 -7.14 -9.54
CA LEU A 241 7.92 -6.63 -8.77
C LEU A 241 7.20 -7.79 -8.06
N PRO A 242 6.63 -7.55 -6.88
CA PRO A 242 5.71 -8.51 -6.27
C PRO A 242 4.57 -8.85 -7.24
N PRO A 243 4.09 -10.11 -7.27
CA PRO A 243 2.97 -10.52 -8.14
C PRO A 243 1.78 -9.55 -8.10
N PRO A 244 1.31 -9.03 -6.94
CA PRO A 244 0.26 -8.01 -6.84
C PRO A 244 0.46 -6.76 -7.71
N MET A 245 1.67 -6.20 -7.71
CA MET A 245 2.01 -5.03 -8.53
C MET A 245 2.07 -5.39 -10.01
N LYS A 246 2.62 -6.57 -10.31
CA LYS A 246 2.71 -7.08 -11.68
C LYS A 246 1.30 -7.35 -12.24
N TYR A 247 0.40 -7.92 -11.44
CA TYR A 247 -1.02 -8.13 -11.75
C TYR A 247 -1.66 -6.81 -12.14
N LEU A 248 -1.71 -5.84 -11.23
CA LEU A 248 -2.36 -4.57 -11.48
C LEU A 248 -1.83 -3.87 -12.74
N PHE A 249 -0.51 -3.81 -12.88
CA PHE A 249 0.07 -3.15 -14.04
C PHE A 249 -0.28 -3.90 -15.34
N LEU A 250 -0.16 -5.22 -15.38
CA LEU A 250 -0.47 -6.02 -16.57
C LEU A 250 -1.98 -6.06 -16.90
N SER A 251 -2.88 -6.10 -15.92
CA SER A 251 -4.33 -6.03 -16.18
C SER A 251 -4.72 -4.71 -16.80
N GLU A 252 -4.18 -3.61 -16.30
CA GLU A 252 -4.48 -2.29 -16.87
C GLU A 252 -3.98 -2.17 -18.30
N CYS A 253 -2.86 -2.82 -18.62
CA CYS A 253 -2.35 -2.90 -19.97
C CYS A 253 -3.21 -3.80 -20.86
N TYR A 254 -3.62 -4.96 -20.35
CA TYR A 254 -4.53 -5.86 -21.06
C TYR A 254 -5.81 -5.13 -21.46
N ILE A 255 -6.44 -4.41 -20.52
CA ILE A 255 -7.63 -3.59 -20.77
C ILE A 255 -7.38 -2.55 -21.87
N SER A 256 -6.18 -1.95 -21.91
CA SER A 256 -5.79 -1.05 -23.00
C SER A 256 -5.90 -1.73 -24.35
N PHE A 257 -5.28 -2.89 -24.48
CA PHE A 257 -5.11 -3.58 -25.75
C PHE A 257 -6.44 -4.12 -26.28
N ILE A 258 -7.30 -4.67 -25.42
CA ILE A 258 -8.58 -5.24 -25.87
C ILE A 258 -9.58 -4.16 -26.30
N ARG A 259 -9.54 -2.96 -25.71
CA ARG A 259 -10.53 -1.92 -26.01
C ARG A 259 -10.33 -1.31 -27.39
N LYS A 260 -9.07 -1.11 -27.82
CA LYS A 260 -8.73 -0.48 -29.11
C LYS A 260 -7.46 -1.10 -29.70
N PRO A 261 -7.46 -2.39 -30.06
CA PRO A 261 -6.25 -3.09 -30.52
C PRO A 261 -5.63 -2.46 -31.77
N SER A 262 -6.45 -1.93 -32.68
CA SER A 262 -6.01 -1.28 -33.92
C SER A 262 -5.21 0.01 -33.71
N LEU A 263 -5.32 0.64 -32.53
CA LEU A 263 -4.63 1.89 -32.23
C LEU A 263 -3.29 1.69 -31.50
N PHE A 264 -2.97 0.46 -31.11
CA PHE A 264 -1.69 0.14 -30.50
C PHE A 264 -0.66 -0.22 -31.56
N PRO A 265 0.59 0.26 -31.43
CA PRO A 265 1.67 -0.22 -32.28
C PRO A 265 1.84 -1.73 -32.14
N GLN A 266 1.89 -2.44 -33.27
CA GLN A 266 1.93 -3.91 -33.30
C GLN A 266 3.10 -4.47 -32.47
N GLU A 267 4.26 -3.83 -32.52
CA GLU A 267 5.44 -4.25 -31.76
C GLU A 267 5.21 -4.12 -30.24
N ALA A 268 4.59 -3.02 -29.79
CA ALA A 268 4.25 -2.83 -28.38
C ALA A 268 3.28 -3.91 -27.89
N PHE A 269 2.29 -4.25 -28.71
CA PHE A 269 1.34 -5.32 -28.39
C PHE A 269 2.01 -6.70 -28.34
N ARG A 270 2.89 -7.03 -29.29
CA ARG A 270 3.68 -8.28 -29.27
C ARG A 270 4.58 -8.38 -28.04
N ASN A 271 5.25 -7.29 -27.67
CA ASN A 271 6.09 -7.23 -26.48
C ASN A 271 5.26 -7.41 -25.20
N PHE A 272 4.09 -6.80 -25.13
CA PHE A 272 3.13 -7.02 -24.04
C PHE A 272 2.71 -8.49 -23.95
N LEU A 273 2.25 -9.09 -25.07
CA LEU A 273 1.83 -10.49 -25.11
C LEU A 273 2.94 -11.43 -24.64
N ARG A 274 4.19 -11.21 -25.07
CA ARG A 274 5.33 -12.00 -24.60
C ARG A 274 5.54 -11.90 -23.09
N ASN A 275 5.49 -10.69 -22.54
CA ASN A 275 5.68 -10.47 -21.11
C ASN A 275 4.52 -11.06 -20.29
N PHE A 276 3.30 -10.94 -20.82
CA PHE A 276 2.09 -11.47 -20.19
C PHE A 276 2.06 -13.01 -20.24
N GLU A 277 2.49 -13.60 -21.36
CA GLU A 277 2.68 -15.05 -21.51
C GLU A 277 3.71 -15.58 -20.51
N ASN A 278 4.88 -14.94 -20.43
CA ASN A 278 5.91 -15.30 -19.45
C ASN A 278 5.41 -15.17 -18.01
N PHE A 279 4.56 -14.19 -17.73
CA PHE A 279 3.97 -14.04 -16.43
C PHE A 279 3.02 -15.19 -16.08
N CYS A 280 2.09 -15.53 -16.97
CA CYS A 280 1.14 -16.62 -16.78
C CYS A 280 1.86 -17.97 -16.60
N LYS A 281 2.94 -18.23 -17.35
CA LYS A 281 3.74 -19.47 -17.22
C LYS A 281 4.39 -19.65 -15.85
N ASN A 282 4.74 -18.56 -15.17
CA ASN A 282 5.46 -18.58 -13.90
C ASN A 282 4.58 -18.26 -12.68
N MET A 283 3.27 -18.11 -12.90
CA MET A 283 2.33 -17.85 -11.81
C MET A 283 2.15 -19.11 -10.97
N PRO A 284 2.10 -19.06 -9.63
CA PRO A 284 1.76 -20.23 -8.81
C PRO A 284 0.29 -20.67 -9.02
N PRO A 285 -0.08 -21.92 -8.68
CA PRO A 285 -1.46 -22.39 -8.77
C PRO A 285 -2.40 -21.60 -7.85
N GLY A 286 -3.65 -21.42 -8.28
CA GLY A 286 -4.70 -20.76 -7.49
C GLY A 286 -5.76 -20.05 -8.33
N ASP A 287 -6.90 -19.72 -7.72
CA ASP A 287 -8.12 -19.19 -8.36
C ASP A 287 -7.88 -18.01 -9.33
N HIS A 288 -6.89 -17.16 -9.03
CA HIS A 288 -6.58 -16.01 -9.86
C HIS A 288 -5.93 -16.39 -11.20
N ARG A 289 -5.23 -17.53 -11.27
CA ARG A 289 -4.55 -18.00 -12.48
C ARG A 289 -5.54 -18.24 -13.63
N ILE A 290 -6.74 -18.73 -13.32
CA ILE A 290 -7.84 -18.93 -14.27
C ILE A 290 -8.16 -17.62 -14.99
N MET A 291 -8.38 -16.53 -14.23
CA MET A 291 -8.66 -15.20 -14.82
C MET A 291 -7.55 -14.76 -15.80
N TRP A 292 -6.29 -15.02 -15.45
CA TRP A 292 -5.16 -14.63 -16.30
C TRP A 292 -5.02 -15.48 -17.56
N TYR A 293 -5.29 -16.77 -17.48
CA TYR A 293 -5.32 -17.64 -18.66
C TYR A 293 -6.45 -17.22 -19.61
N TYR A 294 -7.62 -16.86 -19.06
CA TYR A 294 -8.72 -16.29 -19.83
C TYR A 294 -8.31 -15.00 -20.55
N TYR A 295 -7.71 -14.05 -19.83
CA TYR A 295 -7.24 -12.79 -20.43
C TYR A 295 -6.16 -13.01 -21.49
N LEU A 296 -5.19 -13.89 -21.23
CA LEU A 296 -4.13 -14.17 -22.17
C LEU A 296 -4.65 -14.88 -23.43
N SER A 297 -5.60 -15.81 -23.28
CA SER A 297 -6.29 -16.44 -24.41
C SER A 297 -7.01 -15.39 -25.27
N GLY A 298 -7.80 -14.51 -24.64
CA GLY A 298 -8.47 -13.40 -25.33
C GLY A 298 -7.49 -12.46 -26.05
N ALA A 299 -6.35 -12.17 -25.43
CA ALA A 299 -5.32 -11.33 -26.03
C ALA A 299 -4.72 -11.96 -27.30
N PHE A 300 -4.44 -13.26 -27.28
CA PHE A 300 -3.96 -13.99 -28.46
C PHE A 300 -5.03 -14.15 -29.54
N HIS A 301 -6.30 -14.30 -29.16
CA HIS A 301 -7.41 -14.32 -30.10
C HIS A 301 -7.50 -12.99 -30.86
N ILE A 302 -7.47 -11.87 -30.14
CA ILE A 302 -7.48 -10.51 -30.72
C ILE A 302 -6.25 -10.27 -31.61
N SER A 303 -5.10 -10.86 -31.28
CA SER A 303 -3.90 -10.76 -32.10
C SER A 303 -3.90 -11.68 -33.33
N GLY A 304 -4.96 -12.46 -33.55
CA GLY A 304 -5.06 -13.47 -34.61
C GLY A 304 -4.21 -14.73 -34.39
N ASN A 305 -3.65 -14.94 -33.20
CA ASN A 305 -2.87 -16.14 -32.88
C ASN A 305 -3.76 -17.22 -32.26
N ILE A 306 -4.59 -17.84 -33.09
CA ILE A 306 -5.63 -18.77 -32.67
C ILE A 306 -5.05 -19.99 -31.93
N ASN A 307 -3.93 -20.56 -32.41
CA ASN A 307 -3.30 -21.71 -31.76
C ASN A 307 -2.87 -21.42 -30.31
N LYS A 308 -2.27 -20.24 -30.07
CA LYS A 308 -1.94 -19.83 -28.70
C LYS A 308 -3.19 -19.53 -27.87
N ALA A 309 -4.22 -18.94 -28.47
CA ALA A 309 -5.48 -18.69 -27.76
C ALA A 309 -6.10 -20.01 -27.26
N LEU A 310 -6.16 -21.04 -28.11
CA LEU A 310 -6.66 -22.37 -27.77
C LEU A 310 -5.81 -23.04 -26.69
N TYR A 311 -4.48 -23.01 -26.80
CA TYR A 311 -3.58 -23.55 -25.78
C TYR A 311 -3.87 -22.98 -24.38
N TRP A 312 -4.05 -21.66 -24.27
CA TRP A 312 -4.33 -21.03 -22.98
C TRP A 312 -5.75 -21.30 -22.49
N MET A 313 -6.70 -21.52 -23.40
CA MET A 313 -8.07 -21.95 -23.05
C MET A 313 -8.08 -23.40 -22.53
N GLU A 314 -7.31 -24.31 -23.13
CA GLU A 314 -7.15 -25.67 -22.62
C GLU A 314 -6.50 -25.66 -21.24
N LYS A 315 -5.45 -24.85 -21.05
CA LYS A 315 -4.83 -24.66 -19.73
C LYS A 315 -5.82 -24.16 -18.68
N LEU A 316 -6.71 -23.25 -19.06
CA LEU A 316 -7.79 -22.76 -18.19
C LEU A 316 -8.72 -23.91 -17.76
N LEU A 317 -9.15 -24.76 -18.69
CA LEU A 317 -10.05 -25.88 -18.41
C LEU A 317 -9.40 -26.98 -17.55
N CYS A 318 -8.07 -27.05 -17.52
CA CYS A 318 -7.33 -28.01 -16.71
C CYS A 318 -7.03 -27.57 -15.26
N GLU A 319 -7.25 -26.29 -14.89
CA GLU A 319 -6.92 -25.76 -13.54
C GLU A 319 -8.05 -26.00 -12.51
N ASN A 320 -8.74 -27.14 -12.56
CA ASN A 320 -9.81 -27.50 -11.61
C ASN A 320 -9.32 -27.66 -10.16
#